data_AF-A0A269PK93-F1
#
_entry.id   AF-A0A269PK93-F1
#
_cell.length_a   1.000
_cell.length_b   1.000
_cell.length_c   1.000
_cell.angle_alpha   90.00
_cell.angle_beta   90.00
_cell.angle_gamma   90.00
#
_symmetry.space_group_name_H-M   'P 1'
#
loop_
_entity.id
_entity.type
_entity.pdbx_description
1 polymer ?
#
loop_
_entity_poly.entity_id
_entity_poly.type
_entity_poly.pdbx_seq_one_letter_code
_entity_poly.pdbx_strand_id
1 'polypeptide(L)'
;MFISVIIVYILFIVLVSFYQFFKAAKLVSIVKKMNAFFVQFKATPEKELLKKEILNAIDAHVGKMFLNSSITLPAQKPELSDILDTLNISKNTYKDVMADCNSFYQLRREAIFCYSREALKQYKVNQVSLMAGYKGLHGPRYFSEAFKKMYRITPSHFKREINLSPIQC
;
A
#
# COMPACT_ATOMS: atom_id res chain seq x y z
N MET A 1 78.08 -7.14 0.06
CA MET A 1 77.21 -5.96 0.32
C MET A 1 76.06 -5.78 -0.67
N PHE A 2 76.06 -6.38 -1.88
CA PHE A 2 74.99 -6.16 -2.87
C PHE A 2 73.69 -6.94 -2.63
N ILE A 3 73.76 -8.15 -2.07
CA ILE A 3 72.58 -9.01 -1.86
C ILE A 3 71.61 -8.42 -0.81
N SER A 4 72.15 -7.77 0.23
CA SER A 4 71.35 -7.15 1.30
C SER A 4 70.53 -5.95 0.80
N VAL A 5 71.02 -5.20 -0.19
CA VAL A 5 70.30 -4.03 -0.74
C VAL A 5 69.12 -4.48 -1.62
N ILE A 6 69.30 -5.56 -2.38
CA ILE A 6 68.25 -6.11 -3.25
C ILE A 6 67.09 -6.67 -2.42
N ILE A 7 67.37 -7.37 -1.32
CA ILE A 7 66.34 -7.92 -0.44
C ILE A 7 65.51 -6.81 0.21
N VAL A 8 66.14 -5.72 0.67
CA VAL A 8 65.43 -4.57 1.25
C VAL A 8 64.55 -3.88 0.20
N TYR A 9 65.01 -3.77 -1.04
CA TYR A 9 64.23 -3.17 -2.12
C TYR A 9 63.00 -4.01 -2.51
N ILE A 10 63.13 -5.34 -2.57
CA ILE A 10 62.00 -6.24 -2.84
C ILE A 10 60.97 -6.17 -1.72
N LEU A 11 61.42 -6.19 -0.46
CA LEU A 11 60.53 -6.08 0.70
C LEU A 11 59.75 -4.75 0.68
N PHE A 12 60.40 -3.65 0.29
CA PHE A 12 59.75 -2.35 0.17
C PHE A 12 58.67 -2.33 -0.93
N ILE A 13 58.94 -2.90 -2.11
CA ILE A 13 57.96 -3.01 -3.20
C ILE A 13 56.76 -3.85 -2.77
N VAL A 14 56.99 -4.97 -2.08
CA VAL A 14 55.91 -5.83 -1.57
C VAL A 14 55.05 -5.07 -0.56
N LEU A 15 55.66 -4.36 0.39
CA LEU A 15 54.96 -3.55 1.39
C LEU A 15 54.11 -2.43 0.76
N VAL A 16 54.65 -1.71 -0.22
CA VAL A 16 53.93 -0.66 -0.94
C VAL A 16 52.76 -1.24 -1.72
N SER A 17 52.96 -2.38 -2.40
CA SER A 17 51.91 -3.06 -3.16
C SER A 17 50.78 -3.59 -2.25
N PHE A 18 51.15 -4.16 -1.09
CA PHE A 18 50.19 -4.62 -0.08
C PHE A 18 49.37 -3.47 0.50
N TYR A 19 50.02 -2.32 0.76
CA TYR A 19 49.35 -1.13 1.27
C TYR A 19 48.33 -0.54 0.27
N GLN A 20 48.67 -0.52 -1.02
CA GLN A 20 47.74 -0.09 -2.07
C GLN A 20 46.53 -1.03 -2.19
N PHE A 21 46.76 -2.34 -2.05
CA PHE A 21 45.69 -3.35 -2.08
C PHE A 21 44.71 -3.20 -0.91
N PHE A 22 45.21 -2.93 0.31
CA PHE A 22 44.35 -2.68 1.48
C PHE A 22 43.54 -1.39 1.37
N LYS A 23 44.11 -0.32 0.79
CA LYS A 23 43.36 0.92 0.52
C LYS A 23 42.21 0.67 -0.46
N ALA A 24 42.45 -0.07 -1.54
CA ALA A 24 41.43 -0.42 -2.51
C ALA A 24 40.32 -1.29 -1.90
N ALA A 25 40.67 -2.31 -1.10
CA ALA A 25 39.68 -3.19 -0.46
C ALA A 25 38.78 -2.44 0.55
N LYS A 26 39.36 -1.49 1.30
CA LYS A 26 38.59 -0.65 2.24
C LYS A 26 37.64 0.29 1.48
N LEU A 27 38.07 0.83 0.35
CA LEU A 27 37.24 1.67 -0.53
C LEU A 27 36.07 0.87 -1.13
N VAL A 28 36.31 -0.35 -1.62
CA VAL A 28 35.26 -1.23 -2.19
C VAL A 28 34.21 -1.62 -1.14
N SER A 29 34.63 -1.85 0.11
CA SER A 29 33.72 -2.15 1.23
C SER A 29 32.84 -0.93 1.59
N ILE A 30 33.42 0.27 1.59
CA ILE A 30 32.69 1.53 1.81
C ILE A 30 31.73 1.81 0.66
N VAL A 31 32.15 1.61 -0.60
CA VAL A 31 31.29 1.79 -1.78
C VAL A 31 30.14 0.78 -1.79
N LYS A 32 30.37 -0.49 -1.41
CA LYS A 32 29.28 -1.47 -1.24
C LYS A 32 28.29 -1.06 -0.15
N LYS A 33 28.77 -0.56 1.00
CA LYS A 33 27.90 -0.07 2.08
C LYS A 33 27.15 1.20 1.69
N MET A 34 27.79 2.12 0.96
CA MET A 34 27.14 3.32 0.42
C MET A 34 26.10 2.96 -0.64
N ASN A 35 26.38 2.02 -1.54
CA ASN A 35 25.38 1.54 -2.50
C ASN A 35 24.20 0.86 -1.80
N ALA A 36 24.42 0.06 -0.76
CA ALA A 36 23.32 -0.51 0.04
C ALA A 36 22.50 0.57 0.76
N PHE A 37 23.15 1.63 1.25
CA PHE A 37 22.49 2.78 1.88
C PHE A 37 21.71 3.64 0.87
N PHE A 38 22.24 3.86 -0.34
CA PHE A 38 21.55 4.56 -1.43
C PHE A 38 20.40 3.74 -2.04
N VAL A 39 20.47 2.41 -2.00
CA VAL A 39 19.37 1.51 -2.40
C VAL A 39 18.23 1.57 -1.36
N GLN A 40 18.52 1.77 -0.08
CA GLN A 40 17.50 1.95 0.96
C GLN A 40 16.78 3.31 0.91
N PHE A 41 17.38 4.35 0.32
CA PHE A 41 16.79 5.71 0.26
C PHE A 41 16.07 6.05 -1.06
N LYS A 42 15.96 5.11 -2.00
CA LYS A 42 15.22 5.30 -3.27
C LYS A 42 13.96 4.45 -3.31
N ALA A 43 13.00 4.71 -2.42
CA ALA A 43 11.64 4.77 -2.93
C ALA A 43 11.62 6.03 -3.80
N THR A 44 11.72 5.88 -5.12
CA THR A 44 11.67 7.03 -6.01
C THR A 44 10.41 7.84 -5.69
N PRO A 45 10.47 9.17 -5.55
CA PRO A 45 9.29 9.99 -5.23
C PRO A 45 8.12 9.71 -6.18
N GLU A 46 8.41 9.27 -7.40
CA GLU A 46 7.45 8.79 -8.39
C GLU A 46 6.69 7.52 -7.98
N LYS A 47 7.34 6.54 -7.34
CA LYS A 47 6.70 5.30 -6.87
C LYS A 47 5.71 5.57 -5.74
N GLU A 48 6.10 6.43 -4.79
CA GLU A 48 5.21 6.86 -3.70
C GLU A 48 4.07 7.75 -4.21
N LEU A 49 4.32 8.59 -5.23
CA LEU A 49 3.27 9.37 -5.88
C LEU A 49 2.25 8.44 -6.57
N LEU A 50 2.72 7.50 -7.39
CA LEU A 50 1.84 6.55 -8.09
C LEU A 50 1.06 5.66 -7.11
N LYS A 51 1.67 5.27 -5.99
CA LYS A 51 0.97 4.58 -4.90
C LYS A 51 -0.19 5.41 -4.35
N LYS A 52 0.02 6.71 -4.11
CA LYS A 52 -1.06 7.61 -3.68
C LYS A 52 -2.15 7.74 -4.75
N GLU A 53 -1.78 7.82 -6.03
CA GLU A 53 -2.76 7.86 -7.13
C GLU A 53 -3.60 6.58 -7.21
N ILE A 54 -3.00 5.41 -7.03
CA ILE A 54 -3.71 4.12 -6.95
C ILE A 54 -4.72 4.14 -5.79
N LEU A 55 -4.30 4.58 -4.60
CA LEU A 55 -5.19 4.66 -3.43
C LEU A 55 -6.33 5.66 -3.67
N ASN A 56 -6.04 6.83 -4.26
CA ASN A 56 -7.04 7.83 -4.61
C ASN A 56 -8.02 7.32 -5.67
N ALA A 57 -7.55 6.54 -6.65
CA ALA A 57 -8.41 5.94 -7.66
C ALA A 57 -9.35 4.90 -7.03
N ILE A 58 -8.85 4.06 -6.13
CA ILE A 58 -9.69 3.12 -5.35
C ILE A 58 -10.76 3.91 -4.58
N ASP A 59 -10.34 4.93 -3.84
CA ASP A 59 -11.24 5.74 -3.02
C ASP A 59 -12.32 6.44 -3.87
N ALA A 60 -11.93 7.03 -5.00
CA ALA A 60 -12.84 7.70 -5.92
C ALA A 60 -13.87 6.75 -6.54
N HIS A 61 -13.45 5.55 -6.95
CA HIS A 61 -14.36 4.53 -7.48
C HIS A 61 -15.32 4.03 -6.41
N VAL A 62 -14.83 3.80 -5.19
CA VAL A 62 -15.69 3.41 -4.07
C VAL A 62 -16.66 4.53 -3.70
N GLY A 63 -16.20 5.78 -3.62
CA GLY A 63 -17.04 6.94 -3.31
C GLY A 63 -18.23 7.08 -4.27
N LYS A 64 -18.02 6.86 -5.57
CA LYS A 64 -19.10 6.84 -6.57
C LYS A 64 -20.20 5.81 -6.26
N MET A 65 -19.87 4.69 -5.61
CA MET A 65 -20.87 3.69 -5.19
C MET A 65 -21.87 4.24 -4.15
N PHE A 66 -21.50 5.29 -3.41
CA PHE A 66 -22.29 5.86 -2.32
C PHE A 66 -22.92 7.23 -2.67
N LEU A 67 -22.68 7.78 -3.86
CA LEU A 67 -23.22 9.07 -4.30
C LEU A 67 -24.62 8.99 -4.95
N ASN A 68 -25.10 7.80 -5.33
CA ASN A 68 -26.38 7.63 -6.02
C ASN A 68 -27.54 7.34 -5.06
N SER A 69 -28.60 8.16 -5.13
CA SER A 69 -29.75 8.17 -4.20
C SER A 69 -30.86 7.16 -4.51
N SER A 70 -30.91 6.55 -5.71
CA SER A 70 -31.90 5.52 -6.07
C SER A 70 -31.36 4.11 -5.83
N ILE A 71 -31.32 3.68 -4.57
CA ILE A 71 -30.69 2.42 -4.18
C ILE A 71 -31.70 1.27 -4.32
N THR A 72 -31.94 0.82 -5.55
CA THR A 72 -32.78 -0.35 -5.85
C THR A 72 -31.95 -1.60 -6.16
N LEU A 73 -30.72 -1.43 -6.65
CA LEU A 73 -29.83 -2.52 -7.03
C LEU A 73 -28.48 -2.43 -6.27
N PRO A 74 -27.81 -3.56 -6.01
CA PRO A 74 -26.49 -3.55 -5.42
C PRO A 74 -25.48 -2.86 -6.35
N ALA A 75 -24.67 -1.95 -5.81
CA ALA A 75 -23.59 -1.31 -6.55
C ALA A 75 -22.57 -2.35 -7.02
N GLN A 76 -22.00 -2.13 -8.20
CA GLN A 76 -20.89 -2.93 -8.68
C GLN A 76 -19.61 -2.50 -7.95
N LYS A 77 -18.87 -3.47 -7.41
CA LYS A 77 -17.60 -3.21 -6.74
C LYS A 77 -16.52 -3.01 -7.79
N PRO A 78 -15.63 -2.00 -7.66
CA PRO A 78 -14.55 -1.79 -8.62
C PRO A 78 -13.62 -3.00 -8.63
N GLU A 79 -13.25 -3.43 -9.82
CA GLU A 79 -12.26 -4.46 -10.05
C GLU A 79 -10.87 -3.84 -10.19
N LEU A 80 -9.82 -4.67 -10.11
CA LEU A 80 -8.46 -4.17 -10.26
C LEU A 80 -8.27 -3.54 -11.65
N SER A 81 -8.84 -4.15 -12.70
CA SER A 81 -8.81 -3.63 -14.07
C SER A 81 -9.33 -2.20 -14.16
N ASP A 82 -10.45 -1.88 -13.50
CA ASP A 82 -11.04 -0.54 -13.53
C ASP A 82 -10.05 0.54 -13.04
N ILE A 83 -9.25 0.20 -12.03
CA ILE A 83 -8.22 1.09 -11.48
C ILE A 83 -7.03 1.20 -12.43
N LEU A 84 -6.57 0.07 -12.97
CA LEU A 84 -5.45 0.03 -13.92
C LEU A 84 -5.76 0.82 -15.18
N ASP A 85 -6.97 0.68 -15.71
CA ASP A 85 -7.46 1.37 -16.89
C ASP A 85 -7.60 2.87 -16.63
N THR A 86 -8.12 3.26 -15.45
CA THR A 86 -8.25 4.67 -15.04
C THR A 86 -6.89 5.38 -14.99
N LEU A 87 -5.86 4.69 -14.50
CA LEU A 87 -4.52 5.25 -14.34
C LEU A 87 -3.60 4.98 -15.55
N ASN A 88 -4.09 4.24 -16.54
CA ASN A 88 -3.32 3.79 -17.70
C ASN A 88 -2.00 3.09 -17.31
N ILE A 89 -2.06 2.17 -16.33
CA ILE A 89 -0.89 1.43 -15.84
C ILE A 89 -1.05 -0.08 -16.04
N SER A 90 0.07 -0.76 -16.24
CA SER A 90 0.07 -2.22 -16.37
C SER A 90 -0.11 -2.92 -15.02
N LYS A 91 -0.60 -4.16 -15.04
CA LYS A 91 -0.67 -5.03 -13.85
C LYS A 91 0.70 -5.29 -13.22
N ASN A 92 1.77 -5.30 -14.02
CA ASN A 92 3.14 -5.48 -13.52
C ASN A 92 3.61 -4.25 -12.76
N THR A 93 3.34 -3.05 -13.29
CA THR A 93 3.60 -1.77 -12.61
C THR A 93 2.86 -1.70 -11.28
N TYR A 94 1.57 -2.05 -11.26
CA TYR A 94 0.79 -2.12 -10.01
C TYR A 94 1.42 -3.05 -8.97
N LYS A 95 1.85 -4.26 -9.38
CA LYS A 95 2.47 -5.22 -8.47
C LYS A 95 3.77 -4.71 -7.87
N ASP A 96 4.61 -4.03 -8.67
CA ASP A 96 5.84 -3.44 -8.17
C ASP A 96 5.57 -2.28 -7.19
N VAL A 97 4.63 -1.40 -7.54
CA VAL A 97 4.26 -0.22 -6.73
C VAL A 97 3.61 -0.61 -5.41
N MET A 98 2.75 -1.63 -5.43
CA MET A 98 1.94 -2.06 -4.28
C MET A 98 2.52 -3.29 -3.57
N ALA A 99 3.78 -3.66 -3.83
CA ALA A 99 4.40 -4.89 -3.31
C ALA A 99 4.33 -5.00 -1.77
N ASP A 100 4.54 -3.87 -1.07
CA ASP A 100 4.56 -3.80 0.40
C ASP A 100 3.22 -3.35 1.00
N CYS A 101 2.15 -3.33 0.19
CA CYS A 101 0.83 -2.88 0.61
C CYS A 101 -0.13 -4.05 0.84
N ASN A 102 -1.23 -3.77 1.54
CA ASN A 102 -2.38 -4.67 1.56
C ASN A 102 -2.84 -5.00 0.14
N SER A 103 -3.40 -6.20 -0.03
CA SER A 103 -3.95 -6.61 -1.33
C SER A 103 -5.03 -5.63 -1.80
N PHE A 104 -5.21 -5.51 -3.11
CA PHE A 104 -6.30 -4.71 -3.70
C PHE A 104 -7.66 -4.99 -3.04
N TYR A 105 -7.97 -6.27 -2.80
CA TYR A 105 -9.21 -6.71 -2.18
C TYR A 105 -9.37 -6.19 -0.74
N GLN A 106 -8.29 -6.09 0.03
CA GLN A 106 -8.31 -5.54 1.38
C GLN A 106 -8.47 -4.02 1.34
N LEU A 107 -7.68 -3.31 0.53
CA LEU A 107 -7.77 -1.85 0.39
C LEU A 107 -9.16 -1.40 -0.06
N ARG A 108 -9.69 -2.05 -1.11
CA ARG A 108 -11.06 -1.81 -1.58
C ARG A 108 -12.09 -2.09 -0.48
N ARG A 109 -11.92 -3.18 0.27
CA ARG A 109 -12.85 -3.53 1.36
C ARG A 109 -12.81 -2.48 2.48
N GLU A 110 -11.63 -2.04 2.88
CA GLU A 110 -11.44 -1.00 3.89
C GLU A 110 -12.11 0.31 3.47
N ALA A 111 -11.89 0.75 2.22
CA ALA A 111 -12.56 1.92 1.66
C ALA A 111 -14.10 1.76 1.67
N ILE A 112 -14.64 0.62 1.20
CA ILE A 112 -16.09 0.36 1.22
C ILE A 112 -16.66 0.48 2.64
N PHE A 113 -15.97 -0.07 3.64
CA PHE A 113 -16.43 -0.01 5.02
C PHE A 113 -16.29 1.38 5.64
N CYS A 114 -15.29 2.17 5.23
CA CYS A 114 -15.17 3.57 5.59
C CYS A 114 -16.39 4.37 5.10
N TYR A 115 -16.69 4.32 3.79
CA TYR A 115 -17.88 4.97 3.22
C TYR A 115 -19.20 4.42 3.80
N SER A 116 -19.25 3.13 4.13
CA SER A 116 -20.42 2.54 4.78
C SER A 116 -20.69 3.16 6.15
N ARG A 117 -19.68 3.52 6.94
CA ARG A 117 -19.87 4.19 8.24
C ARG A 117 -20.51 5.55 8.07
N GLU A 118 -20.02 6.34 7.11
CA GLU A 118 -20.58 7.65 6.78
C GLU A 118 -22.00 7.53 6.24
N ALA A 119 -22.25 6.58 5.33
CA ALA A 119 -23.57 6.31 4.79
C ALA A 119 -24.56 5.83 5.87
N LEU A 120 -24.12 5.07 6.87
CA LEU A 120 -24.97 4.63 7.99
C LEU A 120 -25.51 5.80 8.83
N LYS A 121 -24.91 7.00 8.77
CA LYS A 121 -25.45 8.20 9.41
C LYS A 121 -26.78 8.61 8.78
N GLN A 122 -26.89 8.52 7.45
CA GLN A 122 -28.03 9.05 6.69
C GLN A 122 -29.00 7.96 6.20
N TYR A 123 -28.49 6.76 5.87
CA TYR A 123 -29.25 5.72 5.19
C TYR A 123 -29.57 4.53 6.10
N LYS A 124 -30.59 3.74 5.73
CA LYS A 124 -30.91 2.48 6.43
C LYS A 124 -29.85 1.42 6.15
N VAL A 125 -29.66 0.48 7.08
CA VAL A 125 -28.64 -0.60 6.97
C VAL A 125 -28.79 -1.40 5.67
N ASN A 126 -30.03 -1.67 5.23
CA ASN A 126 -30.30 -2.37 3.98
C ASN A 126 -29.87 -1.56 2.74
N GLN A 127 -30.10 -0.25 2.74
CA GLN A 127 -29.64 0.66 1.69
C GLN A 127 -28.12 0.70 1.62
N VAL A 128 -27.45 0.85 2.78
CA VAL A 128 -25.98 0.84 2.83
C VAL A 128 -25.41 -0.51 2.37
N SER A 129 -26.05 -1.62 2.71
CA SER A 129 -25.67 -2.95 2.20
C SER A 129 -25.68 -3.01 0.67
N LEU A 130 -26.70 -2.40 0.04
CA LEU A 130 -26.80 -2.33 -1.43
C LEU A 130 -25.74 -1.40 -2.01
N MET A 131 -25.53 -0.21 -1.43
CA MET A 131 -24.44 0.71 -1.81
C MET A 131 -23.05 0.05 -1.68
N ALA A 132 -22.84 -0.78 -0.66
CA ALA A 132 -21.61 -1.54 -0.46
C ALA A 132 -21.49 -2.77 -1.39
N GLY A 133 -22.42 -2.98 -2.32
CA GLY A 133 -22.39 -4.02 -3.33
C GLY A 133 -22.63 -5.44 -2.81
N TYR A 134 -23.38 -5.60 -1.72
CA TYR A 134 -23.82 -6.92 -1.24
C TYR A 134 -25.13 -7.31 -1.91
N LYS A 135 -25.13 -8.45 -2.61
CA LYS A 135 -26.21 -8.88 -3.52
C LYS A 135 -27.19 -9.85 -2.84
N GLY A 136 -28.42 -9.86 -3.36
CA GLY A 136 -29.44 -10.89 -3.07
C GLY A 136 -30.17 -10.76 -1.73
N LEU A 137 -31.07 -11.71 -1.46
CA LEU A 137 -31.92 -11.75 -0.26
C LEU A 137 -31.11 -11.77 1.06
N HIS A 138 -29.93 -12.39 1.03
CA HIS A 138 -29.02 -12.47 2.18
C HIS A 138 -27.94 -11.39 2.21
N GLY A 139 -27.92 -10.47 1.24
CA GLY A 139 -26.96 -9.37 1.14
C GLY A 139 -26.79 -8.59 2.45
N PRO A 140 -27.88 -8.11 3.09
CA PRO A 140 -27.81 -7.40 4.37
C PRO A 140 -27.18 -8.20 5.50
N ARG A 141 -27.41 -9.52 5.55
CA ARG A 141 -26.81 -10.41 6.55
C ARG A 141 -25.30 -10.51 6.34
N TYR A 142 -24.86 -10.74 5.11
CA TYR A 142 -23.43 -10.80 4.78
C TYR A 142 -22.72 -9.47 5.02
N PHE A 143 -23.36 -8.35 4.70
CA PHE A 143 -22.85 -7.02 5.04
C PHE A 143 -22.68 -6.87 6.56
N SER A 144 -23.70 -7.24 7.34
CA SER A 144 -23.66 -7.15 8.80
C SER A 144 -22.53 -7.98 9.41
N GLU A 145 -22.36 -9.23 8.99
CA GLU A 145 -21.27 -10.08 9.48
C GLU A 145 -19.89 -9.53 9.09
N ALA A 146 -19.75 -9.05 7.84
CA ALA A 146 -18.49 -8.49 7.38
C ALA A 146 -18.13 -7.16 8.08
N PHE A 147 -19.13 -6.33 8.37
CA PHE A 147 -19.00 -5.08 9.14
C PHE A 147 -18.63 -5.37 10.60
N LYS A 148 -19.33 -6.34 11.23
CA LYS A 148 -19.02 -6.78 12.59
C LYS A 148 -17.62 -7.36 12.70
N LYS A 149 -17.15 -8.11 11.70
CA LYS A 149 -15.77 -8.60 11.68
C LYS A 149 -14.75 -7.46 11.61
N MET A 150 -15.07 -6.37 10.90
CA MET A 150 -14.18 -5.21 10.74
C MET A 150 -14.14 -4.35 12.01
N TYR A 151 -15.30 -3.97 12.55
CA TYR A 151 -15.41 -2.97 13.61
C TYR A 151 -15.81 -3.54 14.97
N ARG A 152 -16.00 -4.86 15.08
CA ARG A 152 -16.46 -5.56 16.30
C ARG A 152 -17.84 -5.15 16.81
N ILE A 153 -18.60 -4.41 15.99
CA ILE A 153 -19.94 -3.89 16.27
C ILE A 153 -20.84 -4.12 15.06
N THR A 154 -22.14 -4.34 15.26
CA THR A 154 -23.07 -4.49 14.13
C THR A 154 -23.42 -3.12 13.51
N PRO A 155 -23.77 -3.06 12.21
CA PRO A 155 -24.18 -1.79 11.58
C PRO A 155 -25.35 -1.11 12.30
N SER A 156 -26.31 -1.89 12.78
CA SER A 156 -27.48 -1.38 13.51
C SER A 156 -27.10 -0.78 14.87
N HIS A 157 -26.16 -1.40 15.58
CA HIS A 157 -25.67 -0.87 16.85
C HIS A 157 -24.82 0.39 16.63
N PHE A 158 -23.92 0.36 15.65
CA PHE A 158 -23.11 1.52 15.25
C PHE A 158 -23.96 2.73 14.89
N LYS A 159 -25.02 2.55 14.08
CA LYS A 159 -25.96 3.63 13.73
C LYS A 159 -26.69 4.18 14.96
N ARG A 160 -27.04 3.32 15.93
CA ARG A 160 -27.67 3.76 17.18
C ARG A 160 -26.72 4.62 18.01
N GLU A 161 -25.47 4.19 18.15
CA GLU A 161 -24.45 4.93 18.91
C GLU A 161 -24.17 6.32 18.31
N ILE A 162 -24.04 6.44 16.98
CA ILE A 162 -23.84 7.76 16.33
C ILE A 162 -25.01 8.71 16.59
N ASN A 163 -26.24 8.19 16.60
CA ASN A 163 -27.43 9.00 16.85
C ASN A 163 -27.57 9.38 18.34
N LEU A 164 -26.91 8.64 19.24
CA LEU A 164 -26.92 8.89 20.69
C LEU A 164 -25.78 9.82 21.12
N SER A 165 -24.64 9.77 20.43
CA SER A 165 -23.50 10.68 20.59
C SER A 165 -22.82 10.86 19.23
N PRO A 166 -22.74 12.08 18.67
CA PRO A 166 -22.04 12.30 17.42
C PRO A 166 -20.54 12.04 17.61
N ILE A 167 -20.09 10.84 17.23
CA ILE A 167 -18.67 10.49 17.19
C ILE A 167 -18.04 11.31 16.07
N GLN A 168 -17.11 12.20 16.42
CA GLN A 168 -16.21 12.85 15.46
C GLN A 168 -15.24 11.78 14.92
N CYS A 169 -15.15 11.66 13.59
CA CYS A 169 -14.19 10.80 12.91
C CYS A 169 -12.77 11.36 13.03
#